data_AF-A0A5S9NZY0-F1
#
_entry.id   AF-A0A5S9NZY0-F1
#
_cell.length_a   1.000
_cell.length_b   1.000
_cell.length_c   1.000
_cell.angle_alpha   90.00
_cell.angle_beta   90.00
_cell.angle_gamma   90.00
#
_symmetry.space_group_name_H-M   'P 1'
#
loop_
_entity.id
_entity.type
_entity.pdbx_description
1 polymer ?
#
loop_
_entity_poly.entity_id
_entity_poly.type
_entity_poly.pdbx_seq_one_letter_code
_entity_poly.pdbx_strand_id
1 'polypeptide(L)'
;MGSLAATFTTMERTEVRPSVPPVVVVPEEAKHAGHRDATVRTLASRIAVLRGSSVIDYPPASLPSCGCYAVPVGTLVGSRIASYLGILSETDLFGGLVPYAVQAGKAITHSLVEDDAARPEGWSADFARAVRHVTLAGYSAFDRNSAHKAATRLLTDGPVRLKAAWADGGQAQRVIRERGALEPALDALDTPELARCGLVIEPDLHETRTYSIGRVRIGDAVLAYIGWQHTTPDNAGASAYGGSVLAAVAGEFDRLRHLPLDEPARQALQCALTYDEAASTHFPGLIASRRNYDVVSGRDATGALRIAVLEQSWRIGGASGAEIAAFEAFSAAPGLAAVRASCHERYGRVHEVPPDSFVYFDADDPEVGPLIKYARIEARHRAL
;
A
#
# COMPACT_ATOMS: atom_id res chain seq x y z
N MET A 1 -33.67 67.07 24.18
CA MET A 1 -33.91 65.78 24.86
C MET A 1 -33.83 64.67 23.82
N GLY A 2 -32.97 63.67 24.05
CA GLY A 2 -32.93 62.33 23.42
C GLY A 2 -32.65 62.29 21.91
N SER A 3 -31.45 61.92 21.41
CA SER A 3 -30.74 60.63 21.49
C SER A 3 -31.37 59.52 20.64
N LEU A 4 -30.68 59.12 19.56
CA LEU A 4 -30.21 57.75 19.27
C LEU A 4 -29.82 57.63 17.79
N ALA A 5 -28.57 58.00 17.47
CA ALA A 5 -27.92 57.52 16.25
C ALA A 5 -27.26 56.18 16.59
N ALA A 6 -27.81 55.08 16.07
CA ALA A 6 -27.24 53.76 16.22
C ALA A 6 -26.03 53.62 15.29
N THR A 7 -24.83 53.72 15.87
CA THR A 7 -23.58 53.38 15.22
C THR A 7 -23.56 51.87 14.99
N PHE A 8 -23.75 51.42 13.76
CA PHE A 8 -23.43 50.04 13.37
C PHE A 8 -21.92 49.90 13.32
N THR A 9 -21.33 49.48 14.44
CA THR A 9 -19.97 48.94 14.46
C THR A 9 -20.02 47.64 13.66
N THR A 10 -19.50 47.67 12.44
CA THR A 10 -19.16 46.45 11.70
C THR A 10 -18.13 45.71 12.53
N MET A 11 -18.57 44.71 13.30
CA MET A 11 -17.64 43.71 13.83
C MET A 11 -16.99 43.08 12.62
N GLU A 12 -15.70 43.34 12.43
CA GLU A 12 -14.85 42.47 11.63
C GLU A 12 -15.08 41.05 12.15
N ARG A 13 -15.88 40.28 11.41
CA ARG A 13 -15.78 38.83 11.47
C ARG A 13 -14.36 38.55 11.07
N THR A 14 -13.52 38.24 12.06
CA THR A 14 -12.29 37.51 11.84
C THR A 14 -12.73 36.28 11.04
N GLU A 15 -12.49 36.28 9.73
CA GLU A 15 -12.62 35.07 8.94
C GLU A 15 -11.65 34.08 9.58
N VAL A 16 -12.19 33.20 10.42
CA VAL A 16 -11.49 32.02 10.89
C VAL A 16 -11.16 31.29 9.61
N ARG A 17 -9.92 31.40 9.14
CA ARG A 17 -9.40 30.54 8.08
C ARG A 17 -9.84 29.12 8.46
N PRO A 18 -10.54 28.37 7.60
CA PRO A 18 -10.92 27.01 7.94
C PRO A 18 -9.63 26.29 8.35
N SER A 19 -9.58 25.84 9.60
CA SER A 19 -8.40 25.19 10.15
C SER A 19 -8.13 23.94 9.34
N VAL A 20 -6.91 23.77 8.84
CA VAL A 20 -6.53 22.54 8.12
C VAL A 20 -6.83 21.35 9.04
N PRO A 21 -7.55 20.31 8.58
CA PRO A 21 -7.90 19.17 9.41
C PRO A 21 -6.65 18.55 10.07
N PRO A 22 -6.64 18.34 11.40
CA PRO A 22 -5.53 17.68 12.06
C PRO A 22 -5.42 16.23 11.59
N VAL A 23 -4.19 15.73 11.60
CA VAL A 23 -3.88 14.34 11.27
C VAL A 23 -4.20 13.45 12.45
N VAL A 24 -4.89 12.34 12.20
CA VAL A 24 -5.18 11.30 13.19
C VAL A 24 -4.67 9.95 12.70
N VAL A 25 -3.87 9.26 13.53
CA VAL A 25 -3.41 7.90 13.23
C VAL A 25 -4.49 6.91 13.66
N VAL A 26 -5.07 6.20 12.70
CA VAL A 26 -6.11 5.20 12.99
C VAL A 26 -5.45 3.84 13.18
N PRO A 27 -5.47 3.25 14.39
CA PRO A 27 -4.84 1.97 14.65
C PRO A 27 -5.57 0.84 13.91
N GLU A 28 -4.87 -0.28 13.72
CA GLU A 28 -5.48 -1.52 13.26
C GLU A 28 -6.25 -2.19 14.41
N GLU A 29 -7.44 -2.75 14.14
CA GLU A 29 -8.29 -3.38 15.17
C GLU A 29 -7.63 -4.59 15.84
N ALA A 30 -6.69 -5.24 15.15
CA ALA A 30 -5.88 -6.34 15.68
C ALA A 30 -4.56 -5.81 16.26
N LYS A 31 -4.38 -6.04 17.57
CA LYS A 31 -3.21 -5.63 18.37
C LYS A 31 -1.87 -6.04 17.73
N HIS A 32 -1.23 -5.13 17.01
CA HIS A 32 0.21 -5.20 16.76
C HIS A 32 0.85 -3.86 17.14
N ALA A 33 1.00 -3.65 18.45
CA ALA A 33 1.94 -2.66 18.94
C ALA A 33 3.34 -3.13 18.53
N GLY A 34 4.04 -2.30 17.77
CA GLY A 34 5.33 -2.65 17.20
C GLY A 34 5.81 -1.60 16.22
N HIS A 35 6.80 -1.96 15.43
CA HIS A 35 7.48 -1.08 14.50
C HIS A 35 6.54 -0.50 13.44
N ARG A 36 5.45 -1.21 13.10
CA ARG A 36 4.43 -0.71 12.16
C ARG A 36 3.76 0.52 12.73
N ASP A 37 3.16 0.42 13.91
CA ASP A 37 2.45 1.54 14.56
C ASP A 37 3.38 2.73 14.78
N ALA A 38 4.61 2.48 15.25
CA ALA A 38 5.63 3.51 15.45
C ALA A 38 6.04 4.19 14.13
N THR A 39 6.26 3.40 13.07
CA THR A 39 6.55 3.92 11.72
C THR A 39 5.42 4.82 11.25
N VAL A 40 4.16 4.37 11.36
CA VAL A 40 3.00 5.13 10.91
C VAL A 40 2.88 6.46 11.65
N ARG A 41 3.07 6.48 12.98
CA ARG A 41 3.03 7.72 13.78
C ARG A 41 4.11 8.72 13.37
N THR A 42 5.34 8.24 13.14
CA THR A 42 6.44 9.08 12.70
C THR A 42 6.17 9.66 11.30
N LEU A 43 5.66 8.84 10.37
CA LEU A 43 5.31 9.29 9.03
C LEU A 43 4.09 10.22 9.02
N ALA A 44 3.07 9.96 9.82
CA ALA A 44 1.90 10.82 10.00
C ALA A 44 2.28 12.23 10.51
N SER A 45 3.27 12.32 11.39
CA SER A 45 3.80 13.60 11.86
C SER A 45 4.40 14.43 10.73
N ARG A 46 5.07 13.79 9.76
CA ARG A 46 5.60 14.48 8.58
C ARG A 46 4.52 14.87 7.58
N ILE A 47 3.52 14.01 7.42
CA ILE A 47 2.33 14.35 6.63
C ILE A 47 1.62 15.58 7.23
N ALA A 48 1.53 15.68 8.56
CA ALA A 48 0.97 16.86 9.22
C ALA A 48 1.78 18.13 8.90
N VAL A 49 3.12 18.05 8.95
CA VAL A 49 4.00 19.16 8.54
C VAL A 49 3.78 19.56 7.07
N LEU A 50 3.71 18.58 6.16
CA LEU A 50 3.43 18.84 4.73
C LEU A 50 2.07 19.50 4.51
N ARG A 51 1.08 19.20 5.35
CA ARG A 51 -0.25 19.80 5.30
C ARG A 51 -0.34 21.13 6.05
N GLY A 52 0.67 21.53 6.82
CA GLY A 52 0.58 22.66 7.73
C GLY A 52 -0.43 22.44 8.86
N SER A 53 -0.60 21.21 9.32
CA SER A 53 -1.52 20.79 10.38
C SER A 53 -0.78 20.17 11.57
N SER A 54 -1.51 19.87 12.65
CA SER A 54 -1.01 19.12 13.81
C SER A 54 -1.41 17.64 13.75
N VAL A 55 -0.83 16.83 14.62
CA VAL A 55 -1.29 15.46 14.92
C VAL A 55 -2.11 15.49 16.21
N ILE A 56 -3.19 14.71 16.25
CA ILE A 56 -4.00 14.47 17.45
C ILE A 56 -4.17 12.97 17.73
N ASP A 57 -4.51 12.63 18.97
CA ASP A 57 -4.72 11.25 19.40
C ASP A 57 -5.99 10.63 18.82
N TYR A 58 -5.99 9.29 18.71
CA TYR A 58 -7.15 8.49 18.37
C TYR A 58 -7.63 7.67 19.60
N PRO A 59 -8.95 7.61 19.86
CA PRO A 59 -9.98 8.46 19.26
C PRO A 59 -9.82 9.92 19.71
N PRO A 60 -10.19 10.90 18.87
CA PRO A 60 -10.11 12.31 19.27
C PRO A 60 -11.04 12.59 20.45
N ALA A 61 -10.55 13.37 21.43
CA ALA A 61 -11.35 13.77 22.60
C ALA A 61 -12.63 14.52 22.20
N SER A 62 -12.56 15.30 21.12
CA SER A 62 -13.70 15.91 20.43
C SER A 62 -13.40 15.97 18.94
N LEU A 63 -14.38 15.65 18.09
CA LEU A 63 -14.22 15.78 16.64
C LEU A 63 -14.02 17.26 16.28
N PRO A 64 -12.93 17.63 15.58
CA PRO A 64 -12.73 18.99 15.10
C PRO A 64 -13.85 19.39 14.14
N SER A 65 -14.25 20.66 14.17
CA SER A 65 -15.27 21.20 13.25
C SER A 65 -14.84 21.16 11.79
N CYS A 66 -13.52 21.13 11.52
CA CYS A 66 -12.95 20.94 10.19
C CYS A 66 -12.81 19.46 9.77
N GLY A 67 -13.22 18.50 10.61
CA GLY A 67 -12.98 17.07 10.39
C GLY A 67 -11.55 16.66 10.71
N CYS A 68 -11.17 15.44 10.28
CA CYS A 68 -9.84 14.87 10.49
C CYS A 68 -9.21 14.45 9.15
N TYR A 69 -7.89 14.45 9.08
CA TYR A 69 -7.14 13.75 8.03
C TYR A 69 -6.65 12.41 8.57
N ALA A 70 -7.19 11.31 8.06
CA ALA A 70 -6.90 9.98 8.58
C ALA A 70 -5.60 9.39 8.02
N VAL A 71 -4.74 8.84 8.88
CA VAL A 71 -3.58 8.03 8.47
C VAL A 71 -3.76 6.65 9.09
N PRO A 72 -4.47 5.73 8.42
CA PRO A 72 -4.74 4.43 8.97
C PRO A 72 -3.54 3.48 8.82
N VAL A 73 -3.33 2.63 9.82
CA VAL A 73 -2.26 1.61 9.80
C VAL A 73 -2.55 0.55 8.72
N GLY A 74 -3.80 0.11 8.63
CA GLY A 74 -4.33 -0.76 7.56
C GLY A 74 -5.28 0.00 6.62
N THR A 75 -5.73 -0.64 5.55
CA THR A 75 -6.81 -0.09 4.73
C THR A 75 -8.10 -0.07 5.56
N LEU A 76 -8.79 1.07 5.60
CA LEU A 76 -10.05 1.20 6.32
C LEU A 76 -11.15 0.38 5.64
N VAL A 77 -12.04 -0.22 6.42
CA VAL A 77 -13.14 -1.05 5.92
C VAL A 77 -14.49 -0.50 6.38
N GLY A 78 -15.41 -0.35 5.43
CA GLY A 78 -16.80 0.01 5.68
C GLY A 78 -17.04 1.50 5.99
N SER A 79 -18.32 1.87 6.05
CA SER A 79 -18.73 3.29 6.12
C SER A 79 -18.68 3.91 7.52
N ARG A 80 -18.62 3.10 8.59
CA ARG A 80 -18.69 3.58 9.97
C ARG A 80 -17.52 4.49 10.33
N ILE A 81 -16.29 4.05 10.05
CA ILE A 81 -15.09 4.83 10.34
C ILE A 81 -14.99 6.06 9.43
N ALA A 82 -15.39 5.92 8.16
CA ALA A 82 -15.44 7.03 7.22
C ALA A 82 -16.39 8.13 7.70
N SER A 83 -17.58 7.75 8.16
CA SER A 83 -18.58 8.70 8.70
C SER A 83 -18.10 9.34 10.01
N TYR A 84 -17.43 8.57 10.87
CA TYR A 84 -16.91 9.08 12.15
C TYR A 84 -15.81 10.12 11.97
N LEU A 85 -14.90 9.90 11.00
CA LEU A 85 -13.76 10.80 10.74
C LEU A 85 -14.04 11.86 9.67
N GLY A 86 -15.18 11.77 8.97
CA GLY A 86 -15.54 12.68 7.88
C GLY A 86 -14.77 12.44 6.58
N ILE A 87 -14.42 11.18 6.28
CA ILE A 87 -13.71 10.80 5.05
C ILE A 87 -14.71 10.78 3.89
N LEU A 88 -14.55 11.70 2.92
CA LEU A 88 -15.42 11.84 1.75
C LEU A 88 -14.66 11.61 0.44
N SER A 89 -13.36 11.85 0.42
CA SER A 89 -12.52 11.73 -0.77
C SER A 89 -11.05 11.43 -0.44
N GLU A 90 -10.23 11.32 -1.48
CA GLU A 90 -8.79 11.10 -1.37
C GLU A 90 -8.03 12.26 -0.69
N THR A 91 -8.68 13.41 -0.44
CA THR A 91 -8.05 14.54 0.29
C THR A 91 -8.08 14.37 1.81
N ASP A 92 -8.82 13.38 2.30
CA ASP A 92 -9.21 13.23 3.71
C ASP A 92 -8.46 12.10 4.43
N LEU A 93 -7.61 11.36 3.71
CA LEU A 93 -6.80 10.29 4.27
C LEU A 93 -5.45 10.14 3.56
N PHE A 94 -4.47 9.49 4.19
CA PHE A 94 -3.28 8.92 3.56
C PHE A 94 -3.35 7.39 3.63
N GLY A 95 -3.84 6.76 2.57
CA GLY A 95 -4.17 5.33 2.55
C GLY A 95 -5.42 5.08 1.73
N GLY A 96 -6.21 4.11 2.16
CA GLY A 96 -7.38 3.65 1.44
C GLY A 96 -8.54 3.30 2.37
N LEU A 97 -9.73 3.38 1.80
CA LEU A 97 -11.01 2.98 2.37
C LEU A 97 -11.70 2.10 1.33
N VAL A 98 -12.13 0.91 1.76
CA VAL A 98 -12.88 -0.04 0.95
C VAL A 98 -14.21 -0.40 1.62
N PRO A 99 -15.29 -0.63 0.86
CA PRO A 99 -16.55 -1.10 1.43
C PRO A 99 -16.44 -2.47 2.12
N TYR A 100 -15.62 -3.37 1.59
CA TYR A 100 -15.53 -4.76 2.01
C TYR A 100 -14.11 -5.21 2.31
N ALA A 101 -13.94 -5.99 3.39
CA ALA A 101 -12.63 -6.40 3.88
C ALA A 101 -11.78 -7.12 2.81
N VAL A 102 -12.37 -7.99 1.99
CA VAL A 102 -11.63 -8.73 0.94
C VAL A 102 -10.86 -7.79 0.01
N GLN A 103 -11.38 -6.59 -0.25
CA GLN A 103 -10.78 -5.58 -1.13
C GLN A 103 -9.52 -4.94 -0.58
N ALA A 104 -9.28 -5.03 0.72
CA ALA A 104 -8.04 -4.57 1.33
C ALA A 104 -6.86 -5.53 1.11
N GLY A 105 -7.12 -6.79 0.75
CA GLY A 105 -6.11 -7.86 0.65
C GLY A 105 -5.79 -8.31 -0.77
N LYS A 106 -4.89 -9.29 -0.88
CA LYS A 106 -4.42 -9.85 -2.17
C LYS A 106 -5.47 -10.70 -2.90
N ALA A 107 -6.47 -11.21 -2.18
CA ALA A 107 -7.45 -12.18 -2.70
C ALA A 107 -8.48 -11.59 -3.68
N ILE A 108 -8.42 -10.29 -3.99
CA ILE A 108 -9.23 -9.70 -5.07
C ILE A 108 -8.69 -9.97 -6.46
N THR A 109 -7.39 -10.27 -6.59
CA THR A 109 -6.70 -10.27 -7.88
C THR A 109 -7.17 -11.38 -8.81
N HIS A 110 -7.35 -12.59 -8.27
CA HIS A 110 -7.50 -13.79 -9.10
C HIS A 110 -8.95 -14.27 -9.14
N SER A 111 -9.27 -15.01 -10.20
CA SER A 111 -10.54 -15.72 -10.32
C SER A 111 -10.63 -16.86 -9.30
N LEU A 112 -11.83 -17.35 -9.04
CA LEU A 112 -12.01 -18.60 -8.30
C LEU A 112 -11.69 -19.81 -9.19
N VAL A 113 -11.47 -20.97 -8.59
CA VAL A 113 -11.17 -22.20 -9.33
C VAL A 113 -12.38 -22.75 -10.12
N GLU A 114 -13.58 -22.47 -9.61
CA GLU A 114 -14.91 -22.85 -10.10
C GLU A 114 -15.88 -21.69 -9.88
N ASP A 115 -16.93 -21.57 -10.70
CA ASP A 115 -17.86 -20.44 -10.67
C ASP A 115 -18.74 -20.40 -9.40
N ASP A 116 -18.98 -21.57 -8.78
CA ASP A 116 -19.78 -21.76 -7.56
C ASP A 116 -18.92 -21.91 -6.29
N ALA A 117 -17.61 -21.73 -6.39
CA ALA A 117 -16.71 -21.77 -5.25
C ALA A 117 -17.05 -20.69 -4.21
N ALA A 118 -16.70 -20.96 -2.94
CA ALA A 118 -16.96 -20.03 -1.85
C ALA A 118 -16.26 -18.68 -2.09
N ARG A 119 -16.96 -17.59 -1.78
CA ARG A 119 -16.45 -16.22 -1.91
C ARG A 119 -17.04 -15.30 -0.83
N PRO A 120 -16.26 -14.35 -0.31
CA PRO A 120 -16.75 -13.37 0.64
C PRO A 120 -17.55 -12.27 -0.06
N GLU A 121 -18.30 -11.52 0.73
CA GLU A 121 -18.94 -10.29 0.24
C GLU A 121 -17.90 -9.30 -0.28
N GLY A 122 -18.23 -8.62 -1.38
CA GLY A 122 -17.36 -7.62 -2.02
C GLY A 122 -16.29 -8.18 -2.97
N TRP A 123 -16.13 -9.50 -3.08
CA TRP A 123 -15.30 -10.09 -4.12
C TRP A 123 -15.99 -9.93 -5.50
N SER A 124 -15.22 -9.59 -6.53
CA SER A 124 -15.74 -9.23 -7.86
C SER A 124 -15.17 -10.14 -8.95
N ALA A 125 -16.05 -10.95 -9.56
CA ALA A 125 -15.70 -11.75 -10.74
C ALA A 125 -15.32 -10.87 -11.94
N ASP A 126 -15.96 -9.70 -12.05
CA ASP A 126 -15.72 -8.77 -13.15
C ASP A 126 -14.34 -8.13 -13.05
N PHE A 127 -13.94 -7.74 -11.84
CA PHE A 127 -12.58 -7.28 -11.58
C PHE A 127 -11.55 -8.37 -11.92
N ALA A 128 -11.72 -9.58 -11.38
CA ALA A 128 -10.80 -10.70 -11.64
C ALA A 128 -10.67 -11.02 -13.14
N ARG A 129 -11.77 -10.89 -13.90
CA ARG A 129 -11.76 -11.06 -15.36
C ARG A 129 -11.03 -9.91 -16.06
N ALA A 130 -11.27 -8.67 -15.64
CA ALA A 130 -10.65 -7.48 -16.23
C ALA A 130 -9.12 -7.50 -16.08
N VAL A 131 -8.61 -7.93 -14.92
CA VAL A 131 -7.16 -7.92 -14.64
C VAL A 131 -6.43 -9.20 -15.04
N ARG A 132 -7.13 -10.26 -15.45
CA ARG A 132 -6.55 -11.59 -15.75
C ARG A 132 -5.31 -11.56 -16.67
N HIS A 133 -5.27 -10.63 -17.61
CA HIS A 133 -4.20 -10.53 -18.60
C HIS A 133 -2.96 -9.75 -18.12
N VAL A 134 -3.07 -9.07 -16.97
CA VAL A 134 -1.97 -8.36 -16.30
C VAL A 134 -1.58 -9.00 -14.97
N THR A 135 -2.11 -10.19 -14.66
CA THR A 135 -1.80 -10.97 -13.44
C THR A 135 -1.21 -12.32 -13.82
N LEU A 136 -0.63 -13.03 -12.85
CA LEU A 136 -0.27 -14.44 -13.06
C LEU A 136 -1.53 -15.29 -13.23
N ALA A 137 -1.37 -16.48 -13.83
CA ALA A 137 -2.44 -17.47 -13.95
C ALA A 137 -2.74 -18.14 -12.60
N GLY A 138 -3.27 -17.36 -11.66
CA GLY A 138 -3.55 -17.77 -10.29
C GLY A 138 -5.03 -17.89 -9.97
N TYR A 139 -5.30 -18.26 -8.72
CA TYR A 139 -6.61 -18.40 -8.13
C TYR A 139 -6.66 -17.76 -6.74
N SER A 140 -7.84 -17.29 -6.37
CA SER A 140 -8.19 -16.99 -4.98
C SER A 140 -9.11 -18.08 -4.44
N ALA A 141 -8.85 -18.53 -3.21
CA ALA A 141 -9.60 -19.57 -2.54
C ALA A 141 -9.97 -19.13 -1.12
N PHE A 142 -11.21 -19.40 -0.72
CA PHE A 142 -11.76 -19.04 0.59
C PHE A 142 -12.17 -20.28 1.41
N ASP A 143 -11.83 -21.46 0.91
CA ASP A 143 -12.02 -22.72 1.62
C ASP A 143 -10.92 -23.71 1.19
N ARG A 144 -10.71 -24.73 2.01
CA ARG A 144 -9.63 -25.72 1.81
C ARG A 144 -9.81 -26.52 0.52
N ASN A 145 -11.05 -26.86 0.15
CA ASN A 145 -11.33 -27.67 -1.02
C ASN A 145 -11.02 -26.90 -2.31
N SER A 146 -11.47 -25.65 -2.40
CA SER A 146 -11.14 -24.72 -3.48
C SER A 146 -9.62 -24.51 -3.57
N ALA A 147 -8.94 -24.34 -2.43
CA ALA A 147 -7.49 -24.19 -2.40
C ALA A 147 -6.76 -25.44 -2.93
N HIS A 148 -7.19 -26.64 -2.50
CA HIS A 148 -6.65 -27.90 -2.98
C HIS A 148 -6.84 -28.08 -4.50
N LYS A 149 -8.04 -27.80 -5.02
CA LYS A 149 -8.35 -27.90 -6.46
C LYS A 149 -7.48 -26.93 -7.27
N ALA A 150 -7.40 -25.67 -6.84
CA ALA A 150 -6.61 -24.64 -7.51
C ALA A 150 -5.12 -25.00 -7.55
N ALA A 151 -4.54 -25.36 -6.40
CA ALA A 151 -3.14 -25.74 -6.32
C ALA A 151 -2.84 -27.02 -7.12
N THR A 152 -3.71 -28.02 -7.06
CA THR A 152 -3.58 -29.24 -7.87
C THR A 152 -3.58 -28.93 -9.37
N ARG A 153 -4.43 -27.99 -9.82
CA ARG A 153 -4.48 -27.57 -11.22
C ARG A 153 -3.19 -26.88 -11.64
N LEU A 154 -2.71 -25.91 -10.86
CA LEU A 154 -1.48 -25.18 -11.23
C LEU A 154 -0.21 -26.03 -11.11
N LEU A 155 -0.19 -27.03 -10.21
CA LEU A 155 0.94 -27.95 -10.05
C LEU A 155 1.19 -28.82 -11.28
N THR A 156 0.27 -28.90 -12.25
CA THR A 156 0.55 -29.59 -13.53
C THR A 156 1.56 -28.84 -14.38
N ASP A 157 1.66 -27.52 -14.19
CA ASP A 157 2.46 -26.63 -15.03
C ASP A 157 3.77 -26.20 -14.35
N GLY A 158 3.90 -26.41 -13.04
CA GLY A 158 5.12 -26.15 -12.29
C GLY A 158 4.88 -25.90 -10.80
N PRO A 159 5.92 -25.48 -10.05
CA PRO A 159 5.78 -25.11 -8.65
C PRO A 159 4.77 -23.98 -8.43
N VAL A 160 4.03 -24.06 -7.32
CA VAL A 160 2.99 -23.09 -6.97
C VAL A 160 3.33 -22.40 -5.66
N ARG A 161 2.94 -21.15 -5.53
CA ARG A 161 3.12 -20.33 -4.36
C ARG A 161 1.78 -20.06 -3.70
N LEU A 162 1.67 -20.41 -2.43
CA LEU A 162 0.55 -20.10 -1.56
C LEU A 162 0.87 -18.81 -0.79
N LYS A 163 -0.05 -17.85 -0.80
CA LYS A 163 0.09 -16.58 -0.06
C LYS A 163 -1.18 -16.30 0.74
N ALA A 164 -1.03 -16.10 2.06
CA ALA A 164 -2.11 -15.55 2.86
C ALA A 164 -2.45 -14.13 2.38
N ALA A 165 -3.73 -13.83 2.18
CA ALA A 165 -4.13 -12.59 1.52
C ALA A 165 -3.83 -11.30 2.31
N TRP A 166 -3.70 -11.40 3.63
CA TRP A 166 -3.45 -10.29 4.55
C TRP A 166 -2.02 -10.25 5.12
N ALA A 167 -1.16 -11.20 4.73
CA ALA A 167 0.23 -11.21 5.18
C ALA A 167 1.06 -10.14 4.46
N ASP A 168 2.01 -9.51 5.15
CA ASP A 168 2.82 -8.42 4.61
C ASP A 168 4.22 -8.86 4.19
N GLY A 169 4.81 -8.13 3.24
CA GLY A 169 6.27 -8.14 3.02
C GLY A 169 6.89 -9.49 2.64
N GLY A 170 6.13 -10.36 1.97
CA GLY A 170 6.63 -11.69 1.58
C GLY A 170 6.51 -12.76 2.68
N GLN A 171 6.11 -12.38 3.89
CA GLN A 171 5.95 -13.30 5.00
C GLN A 171 4.75 -14.24 4.77
N ALA A 172 4.82 -15.43 5.38
CA ALA A 172 3.79 -16.47 5.26
C ALA A 172 3.49 -16.95 3.82
N GLN A 173 4.49 -16.88 2.92
CA GLN A 173 4.40 -17.49 1.59
C GLN A 173 5.07 -18.87 1.60
N ARG A 174 4.43 -19.86 0.96
CA ARG A 174 4.96 -21.22 0.86
C ARG A 174 4.96 -21.69 -0.59
N VAL A 175 6.12 -22.13 -1.07
CA VAL A 175 6.26 -22.74 -2.39
C VAL A 175 6.07 -24.25 -2.29
N ILE A 176 5.14 -24.79 -3.05
CA ILE A 176 4.82 -26.20 -3.19
C ILE A 176 5.36 -26.66 -4.54
N ARG A 177 6.37 -27.54 -4.52
CA ARG A 177 7.02 -28.08 -5.73
C ARG A 177 6.44 -29.41 -6.18
N GLU A 178 5.83 -30.15 -5.26
CA GLU A 178 5.34 -31.50 -5.48
C GLU A 178 4.01 -31.72 -4.78
N ARG A 179 3.20 -32.63 -5.33
CA ARG A 179 1.86 -32.93 -4.85
C ARG A 179 1.82 -33.38 -3.39
N GLY A 180 2.81 -34.15 -2.94
CA GLY A 180 2.89 -34.64 -1.56
C GLY A 180 3.02 -33.54 -0.51
N ALA A 181 3.55 -32.37 -0.90
CA ALA A 181 3.70 -31.23 0.00
C ALA A 181 2.44 -30.35 0.11
N LEU A 182 1.41 -30.59 -0.70
CA LEU A 182 0.20 -29.77 -0.75
C LEU A 182 -0.68 -29.98 0.50
N GLU A 183 -1.03 -31.21 0.84
CA GLU A 183 -1.93 -31.49 1.97
C GLU A 183 -1.36 -30.94 3.30
N PRO A 184 -0.07 -31.18 3.65
CA PRO A 184 0.51 -30.60 4.87
C PRO A 184 0.59 -29.06 4.85
N ALA A 185 0.58 -28.44 3.66
CA ALA A 185 0.54 -26.99 3.55
C ALA A 185 -0.85 -26.43 3.80
N LEU A 186 -1.89 -27.10 3.31
CA LEU A 186 -3.28 -26.71 3.52
C LEU A 186 -3.74 -26.99 4.96
N ASP A 187 -3.26 -28.07 5.58
CA ASP A 187 -3.58 -28.40 6.98
C ASP A 187 -3.00 -27.42 7.99
N ALA A 188 -1.96 -26.67 7.59
CA ALA A 188 -1.36 -25.62 8.42
C ALA A 188 -2.13 -24.30 8.37
N LEU A 189 -3.15 -24.16 7.52
CA LEU A 189 -3.93 -22.94 7.38
C LEU A 189 -5.00 -22.85 8.48
N ASP A 190 -5.15 -21.67 9.07
CA ASP A 190 -6.28 -21.39 9.95
C ASP A 190 -7.56 -21.29 9.11
N THR A 191 -8.55 -22.15 9.38
CA THR A 191 -9.76 -22.26 8.56
C THR A 191 -10.67 -21.01 8.65
N PRO A 192 -10.94 -20.46 9.85
CA PRO A 192 -11.61 -19.17 9.99
C PRO A 192 -10.88 -18.03 9.26
N GLU A 193 -9.55 -17.95 9.37
CA GLU A 193 -8.79 -16.95 8.63
C GLU A 193 -8.88 -17.16 7.12
N LEU A 194 -8.76 -18.38 6.61
CA LEU A 194 -8.92 -18.70 5.19
C LEU A 194 -10.28 -18.25 4.65
N ALA A 195 -11.36 -18.52 5.40
CA ALA A 195 -12.71 -18.12 4.99
C ALA A 195 -12.89 -16.59 4.95
N ARG A 196 -12.25 -15.86 5.87
CA ARG A 196 -12.37 -14.41 6.00
C ARG A 196 -11.44 -13.64 5.05
N CYS A 197 -10.19 -14.08 4.96
CA CYS A 197 -9.10 -13.38 4.28
C CYS A 197 -8.88 -13.90 2.87
N GLY A 198 -9.00 -15.20 2.67
CA GLY A 198 -8.64 -15.90 1.46
C GLY A 198 -7.14 -16.25 1.36
N LEU A 199 -6.87 -17.17 0.45
CA LEU A 199 -5.54 -17.60 0.03
C LEU A 199 -5.37 -17.31 -1.46
N VAL A 200 -4.22 -16.74 -1.82
CA VAL A 200 -3.80 -16.60 -3.22
C VAL A 200 -2.89 -17.76 -3.59
N ILE A 201 -3.17 -18.36 -4.74
CA ILE A 201 -2.49 -19.55 -5.25
C ILE A 201 -2.07 -19.23 -6.68
N GLU A 202 -0.77 -19.15 -6.93
CA GLU A 202 -0.24 -18.68 -8.22
C GLU A 202 1.04 -19.45 -8.58
N PRO A 203 1.46 -19.46 -9.85
CA PRO A 203 2.75 -20.02 -10.24
C PRO A 203 3.90 -19.35 -9.48
N ASP A 204 4.87 -20.14 -9.04
CA ASP A 204 6.12 -19.61 -8.51
C ASP A 204 7.03 -19.14 -9.64
N LEU A 205 7.68 -18.00 -9.44
CA LEU A 205 8.62 -17.44 -10.41
C LEU A 205 10.03 -17.43 -9.84
N HIS A 206 11.02 -17.63 -10.71
CA HIS A 206 12.44 -17.47 -10.37
C HIS A 206 13.04 -16.25 -11.09
N GLU A 207 14.26 -15.87 -10.71
CA GLU A 207 14.95 -14.68 -11.27
C GLU A 207 14.09 -13.41 -11.19
N THR A 208 13.44 -13.21 -10.03
CA THR A 208 12.43 -12.16 -9.87
C THR A 208 13.03 -10.80 -9.57
N ARG A 209 12.39 -9.78 -10.14
CA ARG A 209 12.46 -8.38 -9.71
C ARG A 209 11.04 -7.91 -9.48
N THR A 210 10.80 -7.18 -8.39
CA THR A 210 9.49 -6.58 -8.14
C THR A 210 9.58 -5.07 -8.24
N TYR A 211 8.68 -4.50 -9.04
CA TYR A 211 8.50 -3.07 -9.20
C TYR A 211 7.44 -2.57 -8.22
N SER A 212 7.72 -1.44 -7.58
CA SER A 212 6.72 -0.66 -6.85
C SER A 212 6.24 0.45 -7.76
N ILE A 213 4.96 0.43 -8.13
CA ILE A 213 4.37 1.42 -9.05
C ILE A 213 3.16 2.01 -8.38
N GLY A 214 3.12 3.33 -8.26
CA GLY A 214 2.07 3.93 -7.47
C GLY A 214 1.88 5.42 -7.69
N ARG A 215 0.82 5.90 -7.05
CA ARG A 215 0.37 7.28 -7.08
C ARG A 215 -0.13 7.65 -5.70
N VAL A 216 0.28 8.81 -5.22
CA VAL A 216 0.01 9.28 -3.86
C VAL A 216 -0.47 10.71 -3.88
N ARG A 217 -1.46 11.02 -3.04
CA ARG A 217 -2.02 12.35 -2.82
C ARG A 217 -1.92 12.75 -1.35
N ILE A 218 -1.49 14.00 -1.11
CA ILE A 218 -1.55 14.66 0.19
C ILE A 218 -2.11 16.07 -0.03
N GLY A 219 -3.37 16.29 0.35
CA GLY A 219 -4.09 17.51 0.00
C GLY A 219 -4.19 17.65 -1.53
N ASP A 220 -3.81 18.80 -2.07
CA ASP A 220 -3.80 19.05 -3.52
C ASP A 220 -2.55 18.51 -4.22
N ALA A 221 -1.51 18.15 -3.46
CA ALA A 221 -0.26 17.66 -4.02
C ALA A 221 -0.40 16.18 -4.42
N VAL A 222 0.02 15.86 -5.65
CA VAL A 222 0.02 14.50 -6.19
C VAL A 222 1.40 14.16 -6.73
N LEU A 223 1.85 12.94 -6.49
CA LEU A 223 3.00 12.35 -7.16
C LEU A 223 2.66 10.96 -7.69
N ALA A 224 3.36 10.57 -8.74
CA ALA A 224 3.39 9.21 -9.24
C ALA A 224 4.83 8.71 -9.20
N TYR A 225 5.02 7.40 -9.07
CA TYR A 225 6.34 6.79 -9.04
C TYR A 225 6.36 5.42 -9.71
N ILE A 226 7.55 5.06 -10.18
CA ILE A 226 7.95 3.71 -10.51
C ILE A 226 9.31 3.45 -9.90
N GLY A 227 9.48 2.27 -9.32
CA GLY A 227 10.70 1.88 -8.64
C GLY A 227 10.83 0.39 -8.55
N TRP A 228 11.87 -0.08 -7.87
CA TRP A 228 12.04 -1.50 -7.56
C TRP A 228 12.25 -1.72 -6.08
N GLN A 229 11.83 -2.90 -5.64
CA GLN A 229 12.03 -3.39 -4.29
C GLN A 229 13.38 -4.10 -4.20
N HIS A 230 13.98 -4.06 -3.02
CA HIS A 230 15.13 -4.88 -2.68
C HIS A 230 14.82 -5.70 -1.43
N THR A 231 15.51 -6.83 -1.30
CA THR A 231 15.39 -7.71 -0.14
C THR A 231 16.56 -7.51 0.82
N THR A 232 16.37 -7.88 2.07
CA THR A 232 17.39 -7.90 3.12
C THR A 232 17.21 -9.17 3.95
N PRO A 233 18.27 -9.75 4.54
CA PRO A 233 18.08 -10.81 5.53
C PRO A 233 17.38 -10.25 6.77
N ASP A 234 16.42 -11.00 7.32
CA ASP A 234 15.84 -10.71 8.63
C ASP A 234 16.73 -11.19 9.79
N ASN A 235 16.28 -11.00 11.03
CA ASN A 235 17.01 -11.43 12.23
C ASN A 235 17.17 -12.96 12.34
N ALA A 236 16.44 -13.75 11.55
CA ALA A 236 16.58 -15.20 11.43
C ALA A 236 17.40 -15.62 10.19
N GLY A 237 17.86 -14.67 9.37
CA GLY A 237 18.59 -14.89 8.13
C GLY A 237 17.71 -15.23 6.91
N ALA A 238 16.38 -15.20 7.05
CA ALA A 238 15.46 -15.39 5.93
C ALA A 238 15.35 -14.12 5.07
N SER A 239 14.96 -14.27 3.81
CA SER A 239 14.78 -13.12 2.91
C SER A 239 13.51 -12.34 3.28
N ALA A 240 13.67 -11.06 3.57
CA ALA A 240 12.59 -10.12 3.91
C ALA A 240 12.65 -8.88 3.01
N TYR A 241 11.58 -8.08 3.03
CA TYR A 241 11.56 -6.77 2.37
C TYR A 241 12.63 -5.86 2.96
N GLY A 242 13.49 -5.32 2.10
CA GLY A 242 14.59 -4.43 2.47
C GLY A 242 14.34 -2.96 2.14
N GLY A 243 13.27 -2.63 1.40
CA GLY A 243 13.01 -1.26 0.98
C GLY A 243 12.74 -1.13 -0.52
N SER A 244 12.54 0.11 -0.96
CA SER A 244 12.27 0.46 -2.36
C SER A 244 13.11 1.64 -2.78
N VAL A 245 13.47 1.70 -4.07
CA VAL A 245 14.03 2.89 -4.70
C VAL A 245 13.08 3.36 -5.79
N LEU A 246 12.59 4.58 -5.65
CA LEU A 246 11.53 5.16 -6.46
C LEU A 246 12.06 6.30 -7.31
N ALA A 247 11.72 6.30 -8.60
CA ALA A 247 11.74 7.49 -9.44
C ALA A 247 10.35 8.12 -9.38
N ALA A 248 10.24 9.25 -8.67
CA ALA A 248 9.00 9.97 -8.44
C ALA A 248 8.94 11.24 -9.29
N VAL A 249 7.75 11.54 -9.80
CA VAL A 249 7.42 12.75 -10.57
C VAL A 249 6.18 13.40 -9.97
N ALA A 250 6.10 14.73 -10.03
CA ALA A 250 4.91 15.45 -9.63
C ALA A 250 3.78 15.26 -10.67
N GLY A 251 2.58 14.93 -10.19
CA GLY A 251 1.38 14.69 -10.98
C GLY A 251 0.91 13.24 -11.01
N GLU A 252 -0.01 12.95 -11.93
CA GLU A 252 -0.68 11.66 -12.09
C GLU A 252 0.17 10.62 -12.86
N PHE A 253 -0.31 9.37 -12.92
CA PHE A 253 0.41 8.24 -13.52
C PHE A 253 0.94 8.48 -14.94
N ASP A 254 0.23 9.23 -15.78
CA ASP A 254 0.66 9.49 -17.17
C ASP A 254 2.04 10.14 -17.24
N ARG A 255 2.45 10.86 -16.19
CA ARG A 255 3.78 11.49 -16.11
C ARG A 255 4.91 10.46 -16.12
N LEU A 256 4.66 9.23 -15.65
CA LEU A 256 5.66 8.16 -15.63
C LEU A 256 6.05 7.70 -17.03
N ARG A 257 5.20 7.91 -18.05
CA ARG A 257 5.51 7.56 -19.44
C ARG A 257 6.65 8.39 -20.05
N HIS A 258 6.99 9.52 -19.42
CA HIS A 258 8.08 10.40 -19.86
C HIS A 258 9.43 10.07 -19.20
N LEU A 259 9.45 9.12 -18.25
CA LEU A 259 10.71 8.64 -17.68
C LEU A 259 11.44 7.74 -18.68
N PRO A 260 12.79 7.69 -18.64
CA PRO A 260 13.59 6.80 -19.47
C PRO A 260 13.51 5.36 -18.96
N LEU A 261 12.34 4.72 -19.15
CA LEU A 261 12.07 3.36 -18.72
C LEU A 261 12.60 2.34 -19.73
N ASP A 262 13.19 1.25 -19.24
CA ASP A 262 13.47 0.07 -20.05
C ASP A 262 12.18 -0.70 -20.38
N GLU A 263 12.27 -1.68 -21.28
CA GLU A 263 11.07 -2.40 -21.75
C GLU A 263 10.33 -3.14 -20.61
N PRO A 264 10.99 -3.89 -19.71
CA PRO A 264 10.32 -4.49 -18.57
C PRO A 264 9.61 -3.47 -17.66
N ALA A 265 10.22 -2.31 -17.38
CA ALA A 265 9.58 -1.28 -16.57
C ALA A 265 8.37 -0.65 -17.27
N ARG A 266 8.40 -0.46 -18.60
CA ARG A 266 7.22 0.00 -19.37
C ARG A 266 6.07 -0.99 -19.31
N GLN A 267 6.36 -2.28 -19.46
CA GLN A 267 5.36 -3.34 -19.34
C GLN A 267 4.79 -3.40 -17.92
N ALA A 268 5.64 -3.30 -16.91
CA ALA A 268 5.21 -3.28 -15.51
C ALA A 268 4.30 -2.08 -15.22
N LEU A 269 4.65 -0.89 -15.72
CA LEU A 269 3.81 0.30 -15.63
C LEU A 269 2.44 0.07 -16.27
N GLN A 270 2.40 -0.52 -17.47
CA GLN A 270 1.13 -0.81 -18.14
C GLN A 270 0.28 -1.81 -17.34
N CYS A 271 0.88 -2.84 -16.74
CA CYS A 271 0.18 -3.76 -15.85
C CYS A 271 -0.46 -3.05 -14.65
N ALA A 272 0.29 -2.18 -13.98
CA ALA A 272 -0.20 -1.41 -12.84
C ALA A 272 -1.35 -0.47 -13.23
N LEU A 273 -1.24 0.21 -14.37
CA LEU A 273 -2.28 1.12 -14.88
C LEU A 273 -3.59 0.38 -15.19
N THR A 274 -3.51 -0.74 -15.90
CA THR A 274 -4.69 -1.57 -16.20
C THR A 274 -5.36 -2.07 -14.91
N TYR A 275 -4.56 -2.47 -13.91
CA TYR A 275 -5.10 -2.91 -12.62
C TYR A 275 -5.77 -1.78 -11.84
N ASP A 276 -5.18 -0.58 -11.80
CA ASP A 276 -5.75 0.60 -11.14
C ASP A 276 -7.07 1.06 -11.79
N GLU A 277 -7.12 1.08 -13.12
CA GLU A 277 -8.33 1.41 -13.87
C GLU A 277 -9.45 0.40 -13.59
N ALA A 278 -9.12 -0.89 -13.60
CA ALA A 278 -10.06 -1.95 -13.25
C ALA A 278 -10.55 -1.82 -11.80
N ALA A 279 -9.68 -1.49 -10.85
CA ALA A 279 -10.05 -1.32 -9.44
C ALA A 279 -11.01 -0.15 -9.27
N SER A 280 -10.72 0.98 -9.93
CA SER A 280 -11.58 2.16 -9.94
C SER A 280 -12.95 1.90 -10.57
N THR A 281 -13.01 1.01 -11.56
CA THR A 281 -14.25 0.65 -12.26
C THR A 281 -15.10 -0.36 -11.47
N HIS A 282 -14.47 -1.37 -10.86
CA HIS A 282 -15.17 -2.53 -10.30
C HIS A 282 -15.34 -2.51 -8.79
N PHE A 283 -14.74 -1.55 -8.08
CA PHE A 283 -14.92 -1.36 -6.64
C PHE A 283 -15.55 0.01 -6.33
N PRO A 284 -16.86 0.18 -6.60
CA PRO A 284 -17.55 1.41 -6.25
C PRO A 284 -17.44 1.67 -4.73
N GLY A 285 -17.06 2.88 -4.36
CA GLY A 285 -16.81 3.26 -2.96
C GLY A 285 -15.36 3.06 -2.49
N LEU A 286 -14.45 2.56 -3.33
CA LEU A 286 -13.01 2.66 -3.09
C LEU A 286 -12.61 4.13 -3.07
N ILE A 287 -12.01 4.57 -1.97
CA ILE A 287 -11.31 5.86 -1.86
C ILE A 287 -9.87 5.55 -1.51
N ALA A 288 -8.91 5.92 -2.36
CA ALA A 288 -7.49 5.65 -2.09
C ALA A 288 -6.60 6.81 -2.52
N SER A 289 -6.10 7.55 -1.54
CA SER A 289 -5.12 8.61 -1.75
C SER A 289 -3.71 8.06 -1.95
N ARG A 290 -3.42 6.87 -1.41
CA ARG A 290 -2.20 6.11 -1.70
C ARG A 290 -2.57 4.83 -2.44
N ARG A 291 -2.09 4.72 -3.68
CA ARG A 291 -2.25 3.55 -4.53
C ARG A 291 -0.89 2.99 -4.90
N ASN A 292 -0.60 1.75 -4.50
CA ASN A 292 0.64 1.06 -4.86
C ASN A 292 0.32 -0.32 -5.41
N TYR A 293 1.04 -0.73 -6.46
CA TYR A 293 0.95 -2.02 -7.10
C TYR A 293 2.34 -2.65 -7.15
N ASP A 294 2.45 -3.86 -6.62
CA ASP A 294 3.67 -4.65 -6.68
C ASP A 294 3.60 -5.49 -7.96
N VAL A 295 4.49 -5.22 -8.92
CA VAL A 295 4.53 -5.89 -10.22
C VAL A 295 5.78 -6.71 -10.34
N VAL A 296 5.65 -8.03 -10.47
CA VAL A 296 6.80 -8.92 -10.66
C VAL A 296 7.22 -8.96 -12.12
N SER A 297 8.52 -9.03 -12.37
CA SER A 297 9.13 -9.53 -13.59
C SER A 297 9.98 -10.74 -13.20
N GLY A 298 9.69 -11.92 -13.75
CA GLY A 298 10.42 -13.15 -13.44
C GLY A 298 10.16 -14.25 -14.45
N ARG A 299 10.80 -15.40 -14.29
CA ARG A 299 10.64 -16.56 -15.18
C ARG A 299 9.76 -17.62 -14.54
N ASP A 300 8.82 -18.15 -15.32
CA ASP A 300 8.03 -19.32 -14.90
C ASP A 300 8.82 -20.62 -15.06
N ALA A 301 8.21 -21.76 -14.69
CA ALA A 301 8.84 -23.08 -14.76
C ALA A 301 9.33 -23.48 -16.16
N THR A 302 8.80 -22.88 -17.23
CA THR A 302 9.23 -23.11 -18.63
C THR A 302 10.39 -22.20 -19.05
N GLY A 303 10.79 -21.26 -18.19
CA GLY A 303 11.77 -20.22 -18.47
C GLY A 303 11.18 -18.98 -19.16
N ALA A 304 9.86 -18.94 -19.40
CA ALA A 304 9.21 -17.83 -20.06
C ALA A 304 9.13 -16.61 -19.12
N LEU A 305 9.45 -15.43 -19.65
CA LEU A 305 9.32 -14.18 -18.91
C LEU A 305 7.84 -13.88 -18.64
N ARG A 306 7.53 -13.54 -17.39
CA ARG A 306 6.23 -13.10 -16.91
C ARG A 306 6.39 -11.75 -16.24
N ILE A 307 5.59 -10.79 -16.67
CA ILE A 307 5.43 -9.49 -16.01
C ILE A 307 3.97 -9.36 -15.61
N ALA A 308 3.71 -9.22 -14.31
CA ALA A 308 2.36 -9.33 -13.77
C ALA A 308 2.22 -8.63 -12.42
N VAL A 309 1.05 -8.05 -12.17
CA VAL A 309 0.67 -7.54 -10.85
C VAL A 309 0.53 -8.71 -9.89
N LEU A 310 1.25 -8.63 -8.77
CA LEU A 310 1.13 -9.55 -7.64
C LEU A 310 0.00 -9.14 -6.71
N GLU A 311 -0.05 -7.85 -6.35
CA GLU A 311 -0.97 -7.33 -5.36
C GLU A 311 -1.08 -5.79 -5.39
N GLN A 312 -2.15 -5.28 -4.77
CA GLN A 312 -2.30 -3.87 -4.40
C GLN A 312 -1.91 -3.62 -2.94
N SER A 313 -1.54 -2.38 -2.64
CA SER A 313 -1.39 -1.87 -1.28
C SER A 313 -1.96 -0.46 -1.17
N TRP A 314 -3.19 -0.35 -0.63
CA TRP A 314 -3.89 0.91 -0.34
C TRP A 314 -3.81 1.33 1.13
N ARG A 315 -2.66 1.12 1.75
CA ARG A 315 -2.36 1.53 3.14
C ARG A 315 -0.99 2.13 3.21
N ILE A 316 -0.63 2.80 4.30
CA ILE A 316 0.77 3.16 4.53
C ILE A 316 1.63 1.88 4.59
N GLY A 317 2.79 1.89 3.93
CA GLY A 317 3.55 0.67 3.67
C GLY A 317 5.04 0.88 3.53
N GLY A 318 5.74 -0.17 3.10
CA GLY A 318 7.20 -0.19 3.03
C GLY A 318 7.80 0.88 2.12
N ALA A 319 7.07 1.40 1.13
CA ALA A 319 7.52 2.46 0.23
C ALA A 319 7.24 3.88 0.78
N SER A 320 6.42 4.03 1.82
CA SER A 320 5.90 5.33 2.24
C SER A 320 6.94 6.30 2.79
N GLY A 321 8.05 5.81 3.33
CA GLY A 321 9.18 6.68 3.68
C GLY A 321 9.73 7.42 2.45
N ALA A 322 9.90 6.72 1.32
CA ALA A 322 10.38 7.32 0.08
C ALA A 322 9.32 8.24 -0.57
N GLU A 323 8.04 7.88 -0.50
CA GLU A 323 6.93 8.71 -0.97
C GLU A 323 6.90 10.07 -0.24
N ILE A 324 6.98 10.06 1.08
CA ILE A 324 6.95 11.29 1.90
C ILE A 324 8.21 12.11 1.67
N ALA A 325 9.39 11.48 1.60
CA ALA A 325 10.63 12.18 1.25
C ALA A 325 10.54 12.87 -0.12
N ALA A 326 9.92 12.22 -1.11
CA ALA A 326 9.69 12.82 -2.43
C ALA A 326 8.74 14.04 -2.35
N PHE A 327 7.64 13.96 -1.60
CA PHE A 327 6.76 15.12 -1.36
C PHE A 327 7.52 16.30 -0.75
N GLU A 328 8.37 16.04 0.25
CA GLU A 328 9.17 17.08 0.89
C GLU A 328 10.18 17.72 -0.08
N ALA A 329 10.78 16.92 -0.95
CA ALA A 329 11.68 17.43 -1.98
C ALA A 329 10.94 18.32 -3.00
N PHE A 330 9.76 17.91 -3.47
CA PHE A 330 8.95 18.73 -4.38
C PHE A 330 8.40 20.00 -3.70
N SER A 331 8.01 19.91 -2.43
CA SER A 331 7.56 21.06 -1.64
C SER A 331 8.69 22.08 -1.44
N ALA A 332 9.90 21.62 -1.12
CA ALA A 332 11.06 22.49 -0.94
C ALA A 332 11.57 23.09 -2.27
N ALA A 333 11.37 22.40 -3.39
CA ALA A 333 11.82 22.84 -4.71
C ALA A 333 10.78 22.50 -5.81
N PRO A 334 9.75 23.35 -6.01
CA PRO A 334 8.68 23.09 -6.98
C PRO A 334 9.12 22.97 -8.45
N GLY A 335 10.33 23.44 -8.78
CA GLY A 335 10.91 23.35 -10.13
C GLY A 335 11.61 22.02 -10.45
N LEU A 336 11.51 21.01 -9.59
CA LEU A 336 12.04 19.67 -9.87
C LEU A 336 11.14 18.94 -10.87
N ALA A 337 11.75 18.29 -11.86
CA ALA A 337 11.08 17.42 -12.82
C ALA A 337 10.87 16.01 -12.26
N ALA A 338 11.89 15.49 -11.56
CA ALA A 338 11.84 14.18 -10.92
C ALA A 338 12.75 14.12 -9.68
N VAL A 339 12.46 13.16 -8.80
CA VAL A 339 13.24 12.86 -7.60
C VAL A 339 13.49 11.37 -7.54
N ARG A 340 14.73 10.96 -7.25
CA ARG A 340 15.04 9.58 -6.85
C ARG A 340 15.04 9.52 -5.33
N ALA A 341 14.10 8.80 -4.76
CA ALA A 341 13.94 8.63 -3.32
C ALA A 341 14.01 7.15 -2.97
N SER A 342 14.68 6.81 -1.87
CA SER A 342 14.77 5.44 -1.37
C SER A 342 14.28 5.33 0.05
N CYS A 343 13.80 4.15 0.39
CA CYS A 343 13.54 3.73 1.75
C CYS A 343 14.21 2.40 2.00
N HIS A 344 14.56 2.16 3.25
CA HIS A 344 15.33 1.01 3.68
C HIS A 344 14.75 0.47 4.98
N GLU A 345 14.65 -0.85 5.05
CA GLU A 345 14.39 -1.64 6.24
C GLU A 345 15.59 -2.57 6.44
N ARG A 346 16.19 -2.54 7.61
CA ARG A 346 17.38 -3.34 7.94
C ARG A 346 17.19 -3.96 9.32
N TYR A 347 17.38 -5.27 9.39
CA TYR A 347 17.25 -6.04 10.63
C TYR A 347 18.62 -6.21 11.28
N GLY A 348 18.65 -6.13 12.61
CA GLY A 348 19.85 -6.15 13.42
C GLY A 348 20.04 -4.86 14.23
N ARG A 349 21.05 -4.86 15.11
CA ARG A 349 21.33 -3.75 16.04
C ARG A 349 22.29 -2.69 15.50
N VAL A 350 23.09 -3.03 14.49
CA VAL A 350 24.20 -2.19 14.04
C VAL A 350 24.08 -1.97 12.54
N HIS A 351 23.74 -0.75 12.16
CA HIS A 351 23.68 -0.32 10.78
C HIS A 351 24.29 1.06 10.62
N GLU A 352 25.14 1.22 9.61
CA GLU A 352 25.55 2.56 9.18
C GLU A 352 24.40 3.18 8.38
N VAL A 353 23.80 4.22 8.97
CA VAL A 353 22.79 5.03 8.30
C VAL A 353 23.48 6.22 7.64
N PRO A 354 23.26 6.49 6.34
CA PRO A 354 23.77 7.69 5.71
C PRO A 354 23.32 8.95 6.46
N PRO A 355 24.21 9.92 6.75
CA PRO A 355 23.89 11.07 7.60
C PRO A 355 22.73 11.96 7.12
N ASP A 356 22.43 11.93 5.82
CA ASP A 356 21.32 12.67 5.20
C ASP A 356 20.02 11.85 5.10
N SER A 357 19.96 10.71 5.78
CA SER A 357 18.75 9.90 5.89
C SER A 357 17.82 10.42 6.97
N PHE A 358 16.54 10.32 6.69
CA PHE A 358 15.49 10.47 7.67
C PHE A 358 15.15 9.09 8.25
N VAL A 359 15.51 8.87 9.52
CA VAL A 359 15.15 7.67 10.28
C VAL A 359 13.74 7.84 10.85
N TYR A 360 12.86 6.87 10.60
CA TYR A 360 11.48 6.88 11.10
C TYR A 360 11.14 5.73 12.03
N PHE A 361 12.07 4.78 12.20
CA PHE A 361 12.01 3.74 13.22
C PHE A 361 13.42 3.24 13.51
N ASP A 362 13.78 3.07 14.78
CA ASP A 362 15.03 2.48 15.25
C ASP A 362 14.81 1.95 16.67
N ALA A 363 14.39 0.69 16.76
CA ALA A 363 14.10 0.04 18.04
C ALA A 363 14.01 -1.49 17.92
N ASP A 364 13.86 -2.15 19.08
CA ASP A 364 13.52 -3.57 19.14
C ASP A 364 12.00 -3.74 18.97
N ASP A 365 11.60 -4.39 17.88
CA ASP A 365 10.22 -4.83 17.68
C ASP A 365 9.94 -6.15 18.43
N PRO A 366 8.78 -6.29 19.08
CA PRO A 366 8.47 -7.49 19.86
C PRO A 366 8.32 -8.77 19.02
N GLU A 367 8.04 -8.67 17.71
CA GLU A 367 7.83 -9.81 16.83
C GLU A 367 9.06 -10.11 15.98
N VAL A 368 9.64 -9.08 15.36
CA VAL A 368 10.71 -9.25 14.38
C VAL A 368 12.09 -8.89 14.93
N GLY A 369 12.19 -8.44 16.19
CA GLY A 369 13.45 -8.08 16.84
C GLY A 369 13.99 -6.70 16.44
N PRO A 370 15.30 -6.43 16.63
CA PRO A 370 15.88 -5.12 16.32
C PRO A 370 15.82 -4.82 14.82
N LEU A 371 15.38 -3.63 14.47
CA LEU A 371 15.42 -3.13 13.10
C LEU A 371 15.46 -1.61 13.04
N ILE A 372 15.98 -1.10 11.93
CA ILE A 372 15.97 0.32 11.59
C ILE A 372 15.27 0.53 10.24
N LYS A 373 14.51 1.63 10.16
CA LYS A 373 13.88 2.08 8.93
C LYS A 373 14.17 3.55 8.66
N TYR A 374 14.62 3.83 7.45
CA TYR A 374 14.96 5.19 7.04
C TYR A 374 14.68 5.44 5.57
N ALA A 375 14.53 6.70 5.19
CA ALA A 375 14.37 7.15 3.81
C ALA A 375 15.34 8.26 3.46
N ARG A 376 15.65 8.42 2.18
CA ARG A 376 16.62 9.39 1.69
C ARG A 376 16.28 9.87 0.27
N ILE A 377 16.65 11.11 -0.03
CA ILE A 377 16.71 11.60 -1.41
C ILE A 377 18.09 11.29 -2.00
N GLU A 378 18.13 10.46 -3.03
CA GLU A 378 19.36 10.03 -3.69
C GLU A 378 19.73 10.96 -4.85
N ALA A 379 18.73 11.50 -5.56
CA ALA A 379 18.96 12.44 -6.66
C ALA A 379 17.76 13.38 -6.86
N ARG A 380 18.05 14.56 -7.40
CA ARG A 380 17.07 15.58 -7.78
C ARG A 380 17.33 15.99 -9.22
N HIS A 381 16.29 15.98 -10.05
CA HIS A 381 16.40 16.24 -11.48
C HIS A 381 15.56 17.46 -11.86
N ARG A 382 16.14 18.38 -12.65
CA ARG A 382 15.44 19.55 -13.20
C ARG A 382 14.94 19.35 -14.64
N ALA A 383 15.28 18.21 -15.24
CA ALA A 383 14.83 17.73 -16.54
C ALA A 383 14.71 16.20 -16.48
N LEU A 384 13.83 15.63 -17.31
CA LEU A 384 13.59 14.18 -17.41
C LEU A 384 14.60 13.48 -18.34
#